data_AF-A0A914RQ08-F1
#
_entry.id   AF-A0A914RQ08-F1
#
_cell.length_a   1.000
_cell.length_b   1.000
_cell.length_c   1.000
_cell.angle_alpha   90.00
_cell.angle_beta   90.00
_cell.angle_gamma   90.00
#
_symmetry.space_group_name_H-M   'P 1'
#
loop_
_entity.id
_entity.type
_entity.pdbx_description
1 polymer ?
#
loop_
_entity_poly.entity_id
_entity_poly.type
_entity_poly.pdbx_seq_one_letter_code
_entity_poly.pdbx_strand_id
1 'polypeptide(L)'
;MSFALSILVYFLLYGNRYIYESLLYHISRTDTRHNFSPYFYSFYLLDGETTFSQLVGRIAFGPQAALILLISVRFYDDLPFCWMLLTMAFIAFNKVCTSQYFLWFISLLPIAQRSIEMSLKRSVVLSSMWVIAQAIWLLAAYFLEFWGVNSFLFIWLASLLFFSTNVFIVAQLITHYRDPFQNLKRELPQMAEERLSFRNYYEEYRITCFCRQNEVVPIQQRGSTIDKKHTCGELSQN
;
A
#
# COMPACT_ATOMS: atom_id res chain seq x y z
N MET A 1 2.03 -22.30 9.13
CA MET A 1 1.97 -23.35 10.18
C MET A 1 0.79 -23.14 11.14
N SER A 2 0.51 -21.91 11.63
CA SER A 2 -0.62 -21.66 12.56
C SER A 2 -2.02 -21.92 11.97
N PHE A 3 -2.29 -21.48 10.75
CA PHE A 3 -3.63 -21.61 10.14
C PHE A 3 -4.02 -23.07 9.86
N ALA A 4 -3.12 -23.86 9.26
CA ALA A 4 -3.37 -25.28 9.00
C ALA A 4 -3.59 -26.08 10.29
N LEU A 5 -2.84 -25.77 11.36
CA LEU A 5 -3.04 -26.37 12.67
C LEU A 5 -4.41 -26.00 13.25
N SER A 6 -4.82 -24.74 13.14
CA SER A 6 -6.15 -24.31 13.60
C SER A 6 -7.28 -25.04 12.86
N ILE A 7 -7.18 -25.20 11.54
CA ILE A 7 -8.14 -25.96 10.74
C ILE A 7 -8.17 -27.41 11.22
N LEU A 8 -7.01 -28.04 11.41
CA LEU A 8 -6.94 -29.43 11.88
C LEU A 8 -7.59 -29.61 13.24
N VAL A 9 -7.28 -28.75 14.21
CA VAL A 9 -7.85 -28.81 15.57
C VAL A 9 -9.37 -28.68 15.52
N TYR A 10 -9.91 -27.69 14.81
CA TYR A 10 -11.35 -27.49 14.74
C TYR A 10 -12.05 -28.57 13.90
N PHE A 11 -11.38 -29.12 12.89
CA PHE A 11 -11.88 -30.27 12.15
C PHE A 11 -11.97 -31.51 13.05
N LEU A 12 -10.99 -31.76 13.92
CA LEU A 12 -11.07 -32.88 14.87
C LEU A 12 -12.19 -32.70 15.90
N LEU A 13 -12.50 -31.47 16.30
CA LEU A 13 -13.57 -31.17 17.27
C LEU A 13 -14.99 -31.21 16.66
N TYR A 14 -15.15 -30.74 15.42
CA TYR A 14 -16.47 -30.45 14.83
C TYR A 14 -16.70 -31.12 13.46
N GLY A 15 -15.70 -31.84 12.93
CA GLY A 15 -15.78 -32.58 11.67
C GLY A 15 -16.10 -31.71 10.46
N ASN A 16 -16.89 -32.28 9.53
CA ASN A 16 -17.29 -31.64 8.29
C ASN A 16 -18.12 -30.37 8.49
N ARG A 17 -18.81 -30.23 9.64
CA ARG A 17 -19.60 -29.03 9.94
C ARG A 17 -18.70 -27.80 10.06
N TYR A 18 -17.52 -27.94 10.68
CA TYR A 18 -16.56 -26.85 10.74
C TYR A 18 -16.11 -26.42 9.34
N ILE A 19 -15.72 -27.37 8.49
CA ILE A 19 -15.26 -27.06 7.13
C ILE A 19 -16.36 -26.36 6.32
N TYR A 20 -17.60 -26.85 6.42
CA TYR A 20 -18.71 -26.24 5.72
C TYR A 20 -18.96 -24.81 6.20
N GLU A 21 -19.18 -24.62 7.50
CA GLU A 21 -19.59 -23.32 8.05
C GLU A 21 -18.46 -22.28 8.06
N SER A 22 -17.21 -22.69 8.29
CA SER A 22 -16.08 -21.77 8.41
C SER A 22 -15.36 -21.47 7.09
N LEU A 23 -15.39 -22.39 6.12
CA LEU A 23 -14.64 -22.24 4.86
C LEU A 23 -15.58 -22.20 3.65
N LEU A 24 -16.39 -23.25 3.45
CA LEU A 24 -17.11 -23.44 2.18
C LEU A 24 -18.36 -22.57 2.06
N TYR A 25 -19.03 -22.27 3.17
CA TYR A 25 -20.24 -21.46 3.21
C TYR A 25 -20.04 -20.09 2.55
N HIS A 26 -18.86 -19.48 2.71
CA HIS A 26 -18.54 -18.19 2.12
C HIS A 26 -18.46 -18.22 0.58
N ILE A 27 -18.21 -19.39 -0.02
CA ILE A 27 -18.15 -19.55 -1.48
C ILE A 27 -19.56 -19.51 -2.06
N SER A 28 -20.51 -20.21 -1.45
CA SER A 28 -21.89 -20.30 -1.92
C SER A 28 -22.78 -19.16 -1.43
N ARG A 29 -22.40 -18.46 -0.34
CA ARG A 29 -23.21 -17.39 0.25
C ARG A 29 -23.56 -16.31 -0.77
N THR A 30 -24.84 -16.05 -0.92
CA THR A 30 -25.40 -14.88 -1.59
C THR A 30 -26.13 -14.03 -0.56
N ASP A 31 -26.11 -12.71 -0.74
CA ASP A 31 -26.79 -11.80 0.15
C ASP A 31 -27.74 -10.95 -0.68
N THR A 32 -29.05 -11.19 -0.51
CA THR A 32 -30.12 -10.45 -1.17
C THR A 32 -30.46 -9.16 -0.43
N ARG A 33 -29.96 -8.99 0.81
CA ARG A 33 -30.10 -7.72 1.51
C ARG A 33 -29.15 -6.69 0.95
N HIS A 34 -29.62 -5.45 1.02
CA HIS A 34 -28.87 -4.30 0.58
C HIS A 34 -27.49 -4.25 1.27
N ASN A 35 -26.44 -4.23 0.45
CA ASN A 35 -25.06 -4.11 0.89
C ASN A 35 -24.28 -3.26 -0.12
N PHE A 36 -23.05 -2.89 0.18
CA PHE A 36 -22.29 -1.95 -0.65
C PHE A 36 -21.95 -2.51 -2.05
N SER A 37 -22.04 -3.83 -2.24
CA SER A 37 -21.75 -4.47 -3.51
C SER A 37 -22.91 -4.29 -4.50
N PRO A 38 -22.68 -3.87 -5.76
CA PRO A 38 -23.74 -3.75 -6.76
C PRO A 38 -24.52 -5.05 -7.01
N TYR A 39 -23.91 -6.20 -6.71
CA TYR A 39 -24.51 -7.52 -6.91
C TYR A 39 -25.76 -7.78 -6.06
N PHE A 40 -25.94 -7.07 -4.93
CA PHE A 40 -27.11 -7.28 -4.06
C PHE A 40 -28.43 -7.17 -4.82
N TYR A 41 -28.52 -6.19 -5.74
CA TYR A 41 -29.75 -5.93 -6.48
C TYR A 41 -30.05 -7.04 -7.49
N SER A 42 -29.02 -7.56 -8.16
CA SER A 42 -29.16 -8.72 -9.04
C SER A 42 -29.62 -9.95 -8.26
N PHE A 43 -29.07 -10.21 -7.08
CA PHE A 43 -29.51 -11.33 -6.25
C PHE A 43 -30.92 -11.14 -5.72
N TYR A 44 -31.30 -9.91 -5.37
CA TYR A 44 -32.66 -9.57 -4.95
C TYR A 44 -33.68 -9.84 -6.05
N LEU A 45 -33.40 -9.46 -7.30
CA LEU A 45 -34.28 -9.73 -8.44
C LEU A 45 -34.35 -11.21 -8.83
N LEU A 46 -33.33 -11.99 -8.48
CA LEU A 46 -33.24 -13.42 -8.72
C LEU A 46 -33.66 -14.27 -7.52
N ASP A 47 -34.26 -13.64 -6.51
CA ASP A 47 -34.74 -14.36 -5.33
C ASP A 47 -35.86 -15.33 -5.76
N GLY A 48 -35.68 -16.62 -5.44
CA GLY A 48 -36.50 -17.72 -5.96
C GLY A 48 -35.87 -18.52 -7.12
N GLU A 49 -34.99 -17.92 -7.92
CA GLU A 49 -34.31 -18.57 -9.07
C GLU A 49 -32.90 -19.07 -8.70
N THR A 50 -32.86 -20.13 -7.90
CA THR A 50 -31.63 -20.61 -7.25
C THR A 50 -30.48 -20.92 -8.22
N THR A 51 -30.74 -21.57 -9.35
CA THR A 51 -29.71 -21.95 -10.33
C THR A 51 -29.04 -20.73 -10.96
N PHE A 52 -29.85 -19.74 -11.36
CA PHE A 52 -29.33 -18.55 -12.03
C PHE A 52 -28.61 -17.61 -11.05
N SER A 53 -29.15 -17.45 -9.83
CA SER A 53 -28.48 -16.74 -8.74
C SER A 53 -27.09 -17.33 -8.41
N GLN A 54 -26.99 -18.67 -8.35
CA GLN A 54 -25.70 -19.34 -8.15
C GLN A 54 -24.72 -19.12 -9.31
N LEU A 55 -25.21 -19.15 -10.56
CA LEU A 55 -24.39 -18.90 -11.73
C LEU A 55 -23.81 -17.48 -11.72
N VAL A 56 -24.65 -16.47 -11.47
CA VAL A 56 -24.23 -15.07 -11.31
C VAL A 56 -23.19 -14.94 -10.21
N GLY A 57 -23.41 -15.59 -9.06
CA GLY A 57 -22.45 -15.59 -7.95
C GLY A 57 -21.09 -16.20 -8.28
N ARG A 58 -21.05 -17.25 -9.13
CA ARG A 58 -19.80 -17.86 -9.59
C ARG A 58 -19.08 -17.00 -10.63
N ILE A 59 -19.82 -16.39 -11.55
CA ILE A 59 -19.25 -15.50 -12.58
C ILE A 59 -18.64 -14.26 -11.92
N ALA A 60 -19.29 -13.70 -10.90
CA ALA A 60 -18.79 -12.56 -10.14
C ALA A 60 -17.41 -12.80 -9.48
N PHE A 61 -17.06 -14.07 -9.20
CA PHE A 61 -15.76 -14.45 -8.64
C PHE A 61 -14.62 -14.34 -9.66
N GLY A 62 -14.90 -14.48 -10.96
CA GLY A 62 -13.88 -14.47 -12.01
C GLY A 62 -13.03 -13.20 -12.04
N PRO A 63 -13.64 -11.99 -12.18
CA PRO A 63 -12.90 -10.74 -12.16
C PRO A 63 -12.12 -10.52 -10.87
N GLN A 64 -12.71 -10.89 -9.73
CA GLN A 64 -12.07 -10.78 -8.41
C GLN A 64 -10.80 -11.64 -8.33
N ALA A 65 -10.90 -12.92 -8.69
CA ALA A 65 -9.78 -13.85 -8.69
C ALA A 65 -8.68 -13.44 -9.68
N ALA A 66 -9.07 -12.99 -10.88
CA ALA A 66 -8.13 -12.50 -11.89
C ALA A 66 -7.35 -11.28 -11.38
N LEU A 67 -8.03 -10.29 -10.79
CA LEU A 67 -7.36 -9.11 -10.23
C LEU A 67 -6.42 -9.46 -9.08
N ILE A 68 -6.84 -10.36 -8.18
CA ILE A 68 -5.99 -10.85 -7.09
C ILE A 68 -4.72 -11.48 -7.65
N LEU A 69 -4.82 -12.35 -8.67
CA LEU A 69 -3.66 -12.98 -9.28
C LEU A 69 -2.75 -11.95 -9.96
N LEU A 70 -3.32 -11.04 -10.76
CA LEU A 70 -2.57 -10.04 -11.51
C LEU A 70 -1.84 -9.06 -10.58
N ILE A 71 -2.49 -8.56 -9.54
CA ILE A 71 -1.86 -7.69 -8.53
C ILE A 71 -0.76 -8.44 -7.79
N SER A 72 -1.00 -9.70 -7.41
CA SER A 72 -0.01 -10.53 -6.73
C SER A 72 1.25 -10.68 -7.55
N VAL A 73 1.13 -11.03 -8.84
CA VAL A 73 2.27 -11.19 -9.75
C VAL A 73 2.94 -9.85 -10.05
N ARG A 74 2.18 -8.75 -10.14
CA ARG A 74 2.75 -7.45 -10.52
C ARG A 74 3.51 -6.75 -9.38
N PHE A 75 3.09 -6.94 -8.13
CA PHE A 75 3.59 -6.18 -6.98
C PHE A 75 4.20 -7.07 -5.88
N TYR A 76 4.56 -8.32 -6.18
CA TYR A 76 5.12 -9.25 -5.18
C TYR A 76 6.38 -8.72 -4.46
N ASP A 77 7.17 -7.87 -5.14
CA ASP A 77 8.39 -7.28 -4.57
C ASP A 77 8.10 -6.30 -3.43
N ASP A 78 6.91 -5.70 -3.37
CA ASP A 78 6.50 -4.76 -2.32
C ASP A 78 5.25 -5.24 -1.57
N LEU A 79 5.48 -6.15 -0.62
CA LEU A 79 4.43 -6.85 0.10
C LEU A 79 3.40 -5.92 0.78
N PRO A 80 3.77 -4.86 1.52
CA PRO A 80 2.77 -3.97 2.13
C PRO A 80 1.82 -3.33 1.11
N PHE A 81 2.36 -2.83 0.00
CA PHE A 81 1.56 -2.22 -1.07
C PHE A 81 0.70 -3.27 -1.78
N CYS A 82 1.28 -4.44 -2.07
CA CYS A 82 0.59 -5.57 -2.67
C CYS A 82 -0.58 -6.03 -1.81
N TRP A 83 -0.38 -6.29 -0.52
CA TRP A 83 -1.44 -6.71 0.40
C TRP A 83 -2.56 -5.68 0.51
N MET A 84 -2.22 -4.40 0.55
CA MET A 84 -3.22 -3.34 0.56
C MET A 84 -4.06 -3.36 -0.73
N LEU A 85 -3.42 -3.40 -1.91
CA LEU A 85 -4.11 -3.47 -3.19
C LEU A 85 -4.96 -4.74 -3.34
N LEU A 86 -4.43 -5.89 -2.93
CA LEU A 86 -5.17 -7.15 -2.92
C LEU A 86 -6.42 -7.06 -2.05
N THR A 87 -6.30 -6.45 -0.86
CA THR A 87 -7.43 -6.24 0.04
C THR A 87 -8.46 -5.31 -0.55
N MET A 88 -8.05 -4.19 -1.15
CA MET A 88 -8.97 -3.25 -1.80
C MET A 88 -9.67 -3.88 -3.01
N ALA A 89 -8.93 -4.61 -3.85
CA ALA A 89 -9.50 -5.33 -5.00
C ALA A 89 -10.45 -6.44 -4.55
N PHE A 90 -10.07 -7.22 -3.53
CA PHE A 90 -10.93 -8.24 -2.94
C PHE A 90 -12.25 -7.64 -2.47
N ILE A 91 -12.22 -6.52 -1.74
CA ILE A 91 -13.42 -5.88 -1.21
C ILE A 91 -14.28 -5.28 -2.32
N ALA A 92 -13.69 -4.50 -3.22
CA ALA A 92 -14.41 -3.82 -4.29
C ALA A 92 -15.12 -4.81 -5.23
N PHE A 93 -14.49 -5.94 -5.54
CA PHE A 93 -15.03 -6.95 -6.44
C PHE A 93 -15.77 -8.09 -5.71
N ASN A 94 -15.98 -7.99 -4.39
CA ASN A 94 -16.76 -8.98 -3.67
C ASN A 94 -18.25 -8.86 -3.99
N LYS A 95 -18.93 -10.00 -4.08
CA LYS A 95 -20.39 -10.10 -4.23
C LYS A 95 -21.17 -9.64 -2.99
N VAL A 96 -20.55 -9.66 -1.81
CA VAL A 96 -21.10 -9.15 -0.56
C VAL A 96 -20.08 -8.18 0.02
N CYS A 97 -20.46 -6.92 0.23
CA CYS A 97 -19.56 -5.92 0.80
C CYS A 97 -20.21 -5.22 2.00
N THR A 98 -19.57 -5.35 3.17
CA THR A 98 -20.01 -4.72 4.42
C THR A 98 -18.97 -3.70 4.90
N SER A 99 -19.39 -2.76 5.75
CA SER A 99 -18.52 -1.71 6.28
C SER A 99 -17.33 -2.23 7.11
N GLN A 100 -17.47 -3.43 7.70
CA GLN A 100 -16.40 -4.09 8.47
C GLN A 100 -15.13 -4.29 7.62
N TYR A 101 -15.27 -4.53 6.32
CA TYR A 101 -14.15 -4.79 5.43
C TYR A 101 -13.23 -3.58 5.28
N PHE A 102 -13.75 -2.36 5.47
CA PHE A 102 -12.97 -1.15 5.22
C PHE A 102 -11.79 -0.99 6.17
N LEU A 103 -11.91 -1.52 7.40
CA LEU A 103 -10.82 -1.55 8.37
C LEU A 103 -9.62 -2.39 7.89
N TRP A 104 -9.84 -3.36 7.01
CA TRP A 104 -8.78 -4.26 6.56
C TRP A 104 -7.72 -3.51 5.76
N PHE A 105 -8.11 -2.67 4.79
CA PHE A 105 -7.13 -1.90 4.01
C PHE A 105 -6.70 -0.61 4.72
N ILE A 106 -7.56 0.01 5.54
CA ILE A 106 -7.18 1.20 6.33
C ILE A 106 -6.03 0.85 7.28
N SER A 107 -6.04 -0.34 7.89
CA SER A 107 -4.95 -0.78 8.77
C SER A 107 -3.63 -1.04 8.02
N LEU A 108 -3.68 -1.36 6.73
CA LEU A 108 -2.50 -1.56 5.88
C LEU A 108 -1.94 -0.25 5.31
N LEU A 109 -2.77 0.79 5.20
CA LEU A 109 -2.41 2.07 4.57
C LEU A 109 -1.15 2.72 5.20
N PRO A 110 -0.96 2.81 6.53
CA PRO A 110 0.24 3.42 7.11
C PRO A 110 1.53 2.67 6.79
N ILE A 111 1.46 1.38 6.46
CA ILE A 111 2.62 0.56 6.12
C ILE A 111 2.89 0.65 4.61
N ALA A 112 1.83 0.65 3.80
CA ALA A 112 1.90 0.78 2.34
C ALA A 112 2.26 2.20 1.86
N GLN A 113 2.03 3.24 2.67
CA GLN A 113 2.26 4.64 2.30
C GLN A 113 3.68 4.93 1.80
N ARG A 114 4.69 4.17 2.26
CA ARG A 114 6.10 4.35 1.90
C ARG A 114 6.37 4.25 0.39
N SER A 115 5.47 3.59 -0.34
CA SER A 115 5.59 3.31 -1.78
C SER A 115 4.61 4.12 -2.63
N ILE A 116 3.87 5.04 -1.99
CA ILE A 116 2.83 5.84 -2.62
C ILE A 116 3.29 7.30 -2.62
N GLU A 117 3.59 7.82 -3.82
CA GLU A 117 3.98 9.22 -3.98
C GLU A 117 2.82 10.06 -4.49
N MET A 118 2.05 10.61 -3.56
CA MET A 118 0.87 11.39 -3.87
C MET A 118 0.79 12.66 -3.03
N SER A 119 0.42 13.77 -3.68
CA SER A 119 0.21 15.04 -2.96
C SER A 119 -0.90 14.92 -1.91
N LEU A 120 -0.74 15.59 -0.76
CA LEU A 120 -1.75 15.61 0.31
C LEU A 120 -3.13 16.03 -0.19
N LYS A 121 -3.19 17.04 -1.08
CA LYS A 121 -4.44 17.50 -1.70
C LYS A 121 -5.17 16.35 -2.41
N ARG A 122 -4.46 15.54 -3.20
CA ARG A 122 -5.06 14.40 -3.91
C ARG A 122 -5.49 13.32 -2.93
N SER A 123 -4.69 13.00 -1.93
CA SER A 123 -5.06 12.06 -0.87
C SER A 123 -6.35 12.48 -0.17
N VAL A 124 -6.47 13.74 0.22
CA VAL A 124 -7.69 14.29 0.85
C VAL A 124 -8.89 14.21 -0.10
N VAL A 125 -8.72 14.52 -1.38
CA VAL A 125 -9.80 14.41 -2.37
C VAL A 125 -10.27 12.96 -2.50
N LEU A 126 -9.36 11.99 -2.63
CA LEU A 126 -9.70 10.58 -2.74
C LEU A 126 -10.40 10.03 -1.49
N SER A 127 -9.89 10.39 -0.30
CA SER A 127 -10.52 10.05 0.97
C SER A 127 -11.92 10.66 1.09
N SER A 128 -12.08 11.92 0.68
CA SER A 128 -13.38 12.61 0.71
C SER A 128 -14.38 11.97 -0.25
N MET A 129 -13.97 11.64 -1.47
CA MET A 129 -14.80 10.92 -2.44
C MET A 129 -15.30 9.59 -1.86
N TRP A 130 -14.41 8.84 -1.21
CA TRP A 130 -14.74 7.56 -0.59
C TRP A 130 -15.73 7.68 0.58
N VAL A 131 -15.57 8.71 1.43
CA VAL A 131 -16.50 8.99 2.54
C VAL A 131 -17.87 9.46 2.01
N ILE A 132 -17.88 10.33 1.00
CA ILE A 132 -19.12 10.84 0.39
C ILE A 132 -19.91 9.70 -0.27
N ALA A 133 -19.25 8.80 -1.00
CA ALA A 133 -19.91 7.66 -1.61
C ALA A 133 -20.60 6.77 -0.55
N GLN A 134 -19.96 6.56 0.60
CA GLN A 134 -20.58 5.84 1.72
C GLN A 134 -21.76 6.61 2.32
N ALA A 135 -21.63 7.92 2.53
CA ALA A 135 -22.70 8.73 3.08
C ALA A 135 -23.95 8.72 2.18
N ILE A 136 -23.78 8.80 0.86
CA ILE A 136 -24.86 8.68 -0.12
C ILE A 136 -25.54 7.32 -0.02
N TRP A 137 -24.75 6.24 0.06
CA TRP A 137 -25.27 4.88 0.19
C TRP A 137 -26.06 4.71 1.50
N LEU A 138 -25.49 5.16 2.62
CA LEU A 138 -26.10 5.07 3.95
C LEU A 138 -27.40 5.88 4.04
N LEU A 139 -27.46 7.04 3.40
CA LEU A 139 -28.68 7.84 3.34
C LEU A 139 -29.80 7.10 2.60
N ALA A 140 -29.49 6.51 1.44
CA ALA A 140 -30.46 5.72 0.69
C ALA A 140 -30.95 4.49 1.49
N ALA A 141 -30.03 3.79 2.17
CA ALA A 141 -30.34 2.65 3.03
C ALA A 141 -31.17 3.07 4.27
N TYR A 142 -30.89 4.24 4.84
CA TYR A 142 -31.66 4.77 5.97
C TYR A 142 -33.13 4.98 5.62
N PHE A 143 -33.43 5.56 4.45
CA PHE A 143 -34.81 5.71 3.99
C PHE A 143 -35.52 4.37 3.75
N LEU A 144 -34.78 3.35 3.30
CA LEU A 144 -35.32 2.01 3.13
C LEU A 144 -35.70 1.39 4.49
N GLU A 145 -34.74 1.36 5.41
CA GLU A 145 -34.86 0.58 6.66
C GLU A 145 -35.71 1.29 7.72
N PHE A 146 -35.60 2.62 7.85
CA PHE A 146 -36.27 3.34 8.94
C PHE A 146 -37.57 4.02 8.49
N TRP A 147 -37.68 4.42 7.23
CA TRP A 147 -38.85 5.13 6.70
C TRP A 147 -39.72 4.24 5.81
N GLY A 148 -39.28 3.02 5.47
CA GLY A 148 -40.01 2.10 4.62
C GLY A 148 -40.18 2.58 3.17
N VAL A 149 -39.38 3.57 2.74
CA VAL A 149 -39.44 4.10 1.37
C VAL A 149 -38.71 3.15 0.45
N ASN A 150 -39.33 2.77 -0.67
CA ASN A 150 -38.69 1.92 -1.67
C ASN A 150 -37.53 2.66 -2.38
N SER A 151 -36.34 2.59 -1.80
CA SER A 151 -35.12 3.21 -2.33
C SER A 151 -34.13 2.19 -2.91
N PHE A 152 -34.55 0.96 -3.23
CA PHE A 152 -33.68 -0.11 -3.75
C PHE A 152 -32.86 0.33 -4.96
N LEU A 153 -33.48 1.02 -5.93
CA LEU A 153 -32.77 1.54 -7.11
C LEU A 153 -31.71 2.59 -6.73
N PHE A 154 -32.02 3.48 -5.78
CA PHE A 154 -31.06 4.48 -5.31
C PHE A 154 -29.88 3.83 -4.57
N ILE A 155 -30.14 2.82 -3.76
CA ILE A 155 -29.07 2.06 -3.10
C ILE A 155 -28.20 1.36 -4.15
N TRP A 156 -28.80 0.78 -5.19
CA TRP A 156 -28.03 0.15 -6.27
C TRP A 156 -27.16 1.15 -7.03
N LEU A 157 -27.70 2.33 -7.40
CA LEU A 157 -26.93 3.41 -8.01
C LEU A 157 -25.79 3.90 -7.08
N ALA A 158 -26.06 4.00 -5.78
CA ALA A 158 -25.05 4.35 -4.78
C ALA A 158 -23.97 3.24 -4.65
N SER A 159 -24.33 1.96 -4.76
CA SER A 159 -23.39 0.85 -4.78
C SER A 159 -22.49 0.90 -6.01
N LEU A 160 -23.03 1.27 -7.19
CA LEU A 160 -22.24 1.50 -8.39
C LEU A 160 -21.26 2.68 -8.22
N LEU A 161 -21.73 3.80 -7.67
CA LEU A 161 -20.87 4.95 -7.35
C LEU A 161 -19.75 4.56 -6.39
N PHE A 162 -20.07 3.81 -5.32
CA PHE A 162 -19.10 3.32 -4.36
C PHE A 162 -18.09 2.37 -5.02
N PHE A 163 -18.55 1.42 -5.85
CA PHE A 163 -17.70 0.53 -6.62
C PHE A 163 -16.73 1.29 -7.53
N SER A 164 -17.25 2.20 -8.36
CA SER A 164 -16.45 3.03 -9.27
C SER A 164 -15.44 3.89 -8.50
N THR A 165 -15.82 4.43 -7.34
CA THR A 165 -14.91 5.19 -6.47
C THR A 165 -13.76 4.31 -5.96
N ASN A 166 -14.04 3.08 -5.51
CA ASN A 166 -12.98 2.16 -5.08
C ASN A 166 -12.05 1.77 -6.23
N VAL A 167 -12.59 1.44 -7.41
CA VAL A 167 -11.79 1.14 -8.61
C VAL A 167 -10.92 2.33 -9.00
N PHE A 168 -11.47 3.55 -8.97
CA PHE A 168 -10.74 4.77 -9.26
C PHE A 168 -9.59 5.00 -8.25
N ILE A 169 -9.84 4.81 -6.95
CA ILE A 169 -8.80 4.92 -5.92
C ILE A 169 -7.70 3.88 -6.15
N VAL A 170 -8.04 2.62 -6.43
CA VAL A 170 -7.06 1.58 -6.75
C VAL A 170 -6.21 1.97 -7.97
N ALA A 171 -6.82 2.51 -9.02
CA ALA A 171 -6.09 3.02 -10.19
C ALA A 171 -5.17 4.20 -9.83
N GLN A 172 -5.61 5.13 -8.99
CA GLN A 172 -4.78 6.24 -8.52
C GLN A 172 -3.57 5.74 -7.70
N LEU A 173 -3.77 4.75 -6.84
CA LEU A 173 -2.70 4.14 -6.06
C LEU A 173 -1.67 3.44 -6.97
N ILE A 174 -2.13 2.71 -7.99
CA ILE A 174 -1.24 2.05 -8.96
C ILE A 174 -0.45 3.07 -9.78
N THR A 175 -1.08 4.15 -10.23
CA THR A 175 -0.41 5.18 -11.05
C THR A 175 0.60 6.02 -10.28
N HIS A 176 0.44 6.14 -8.95
CA HIS A 176 1.36 6.86 -8.06
C HIS A 176 2.25 5.90 -7.25
N TYR A 177 2.31 4.64 -7.67
CA TYR A 177 3.21 3.66 -7.10
C TYR A 177 4.64 3.97 -7.54
N ARG A 178 5.54 4.11 -6.56
CA ARG A 178 6.98 4.20 -6.81
C ARG A 178 7.68 3.01 -6.16
N ASP A 179 8.32 2.20 -6.98
CA ASP A 179 9.04 1.01 -6.53
C ASP A 179 10.26 1.42 -5.65
N PRO A 180 10.24 1.12 -4.34
CA PRO A 180 11.31 1.51 -3.44
C PRO A 180 12.63 0.78 -3.76
N PHE A 181 12.55 -0.46 -4.25
CA PHE A 181 13.72 -1.30 -4.49
C PHE A 181 14.41 -0.95 -5.82
N GLN A 182 13.66 -0.55 -6.83
CA GLN A 182 14.22 -0.06 -8.10
C GLN A 182 14.91 1.31 -7.94
N ASN A 183 14.40 2.17 -7.06
CA ASN A 183 15.11 3.41 -6.72
C ASN A 183 16.42 3.10 -6.00
N LEU A 184 16.37 2.22 -4.98
CA LEU A 184 17.55 1.84 -4.24
C LEU A 184 18.64 1.24 -5.14
N LYS A 185 18.28 0.40 -6.11
CA LYS A 185 19.22 -0.15 -7.11
C LYS A 185 19.85 0.94 -7.99
N ARG A 186 19.10 1.99 -8.34
CA ARG A 186 19.61 3.12 -9.14
C ARG A 186 20.52 4.04 -8.32
N GLU A 187 20.21 4.23 -7.05
CA GLU A 187 20.97 5.11 -6.14
C GLU A 187 22.21 4.41 -5.56
N LEU A 188 22.22 3.07 -5.49
CA LEU A 188 23.32 2.29 -4.90
C LEU A 188 24.71 2.60 -5.47
N PRO A 189 24.90 2.68 -6.81
CA PRO A 189 26.22 2.94 -7.40
C PRO A 189 26.74 4.33 -7.04
N GLN A 190 25.89 5.36 -7.11
CA GLN A 190 26.24 6.73 -6.74
C GLN A 190 26.58 6.83 -5.25
N MET A 191 25.77 6.21 -4.38
CA MET A 191 26.05 6.17 -2.94
C MET A 191 27.35 5.42 -2.61
N ALA A 192 27.69 4.38 -3.37
CA ALA A 192 28.93 3.63 -3.18
C ALA A 192 30.15 4.46 -3.60
N GLU A 193 30.07 5.16 -4.73
CA GLU A 193 31.11 6.07 -5.22
C GLU A 193 31.32 7.24 -4.26
N GLU A 194 30.25 7.85 -3.75
CA GLU A 194 30.31 8.93 -2.76
C GLU A 194 30.94 8.45 -1.44
N ARG A 195 30.59 7.25 -0.96
CA ARG A 195 31.25 6.66 0.23
C ARG A 195 32.74 6.39 0.00
N LEU A 196 33.12 5.91 -1.18
CA LEU A 196 34.51 5.66 -1.54
C LEU A 196 35.30 6.97 -1.62
N SER A 197 34.74 8.00 -2.24
CA SER A 197 35.30 9.35 -2.29
C SER A 197 35.52 9.92 -0.88
N PHE A 198 34.49 9.85 -0.04
CA PHE A 198 34.56 10.35 1.34
C PHE A 198 35.57 9.58 2.19
N ARG A 199 35.66 8.25 2.02
CA ARG A 199 36.67 7.41 2.68
C ARG A 199 38.09 7.78 2.25
N ASN A 200 38.32 8.00 0.96
CA ASN A 200 39.63 8.38 0.43
C ASN A 200 40.05 9.76 0.96
N TYR A 201 39.15 10.73 0.95
CA TYR A 201 39.38 12.06 1.53
C TYR A 201 39.76 11.99 3.02
N TYR A 202 39.05 11.17 3.81
CA TYR A 202 39.34 11.00 5.23
C TYR A 202 40.70 10.33 5.49
N GLU A 203 41.09 9.33 4.70
CA GLU A 203 42.40 8.70 4.83
C GLU A 203 43.53 9.65 4.43
N GLU A 204 43.36 10.45 3.36
CA GLU A 204 44.32 11.48 2.97
C GLU A 204 44.47 12.56 4.05
N TYR A 205 43.36 13.04 4.62
CA TYR A 205 43.37 13.99 5.72
C TYR A 205 44.04 13.40 6.98
N ARG A 206 43.77 12.13 7.29
CA ARG A 206 44.39 11.41 8.42
C ARG A 206 45.90 11.25 8.23
N ILE A 207 46.37 10.88 7.04
CA ILE A 207 47.80 10.80 6.72
C ILE A 207 48.44 12.19 6.83
N THR A 208 47.80 13.24 6.30
CA THR A 208 48.32 14.61 6.33
C THR A 208 48.42 15.14 7.76
N CYS A 209 47.41 14.91 8.60
CA CYS A 209 47.45 15.25 10.02
C CYS A 209 48.52 14.44 10.78
N PHE A 210 48.68 13.15 10.46
CA PHE A 210 49.71 12.30 11.08
C PHE A 210 51.13 12.72 10.66
N CYS A 211 51.35 13.08 9.39
CA CYS A 211 52.63 13.63 8.92
C CYS A 211 52.92 14.98 9.58
N ARG A 212 51.92 15.87 9.73
CA ARG A 212 52.08 17.16 10.42
C ARG A 212 52.37 17.00 11.93
N GLN A 213 51.87 15.95 12.57
CA GLN A 213 52.19 15.63 13.97
C GLN A 213 53.56 14.95 14.15
N ASN A 214 54.06 14.26 13.12
CA ASN A 214 55.36 13.57 13.14
C ASN A 214 56.48 14.32 12.43
N GLU A 215 56.21 15.49 11.83
CA GLU A 215 57.22 16.50 11.54
C GLU A 215 57.76 17.00 12.88
N VAL A 216 58.77 16.30 13.39
CA VAL A 216 59.69 16.80 14.40
C VAL A 216 60.26 18.11 13.84
N VAL A 217 59.77 19.23 14.36
CA VAL A 217 60.39 20.54 14.17
C VAL A 217 61.88 20.37 14.48
N PRO A 218 62.79 20.56 13.51
CA PRO A 218 64.20 20.59 13.85
C PRO A 218 64.37 21.80 14.76
N ILE A 219 64.74 21.56 16.02
CA ILE A 219 65.16 22.61 16.96
C ILE A 219 66.42 23.23 16.35
N GLN A 220 66.23 24.23 15.48
CA GLN A 220 67.31 25.12 15.08
C GLN A 220 67.64 25.98 16.31
N GLN A 221 68.69 25.56 17.01
CA GLN A 221 69.46 26.46 17.86
C GLN A 221 69.86 27.69 17.04
N ARG A 222 69.34 28.87 17.37
CA ARG A 222 70.09 30.11 17.18
C ARG A 222 69.59 31.23 18.03
N GLY A 223 70.53 31.81 18.77
CA GLY A 223 70.35 33.03 19.53
C GLY A 223 69.93 34.21 18.67
N SER A 224 69.40 35.19 19.39
CA SER A 224 69.30 36.61 19.08
C SER A 224 70.43 37.11 18.15
N THR A 225 70.22 38.04 17.22
CA THR A 225 69.30 39.18 17.25
C THR A 225 69.20 39.81 15.85
N ILE A 226 67.96 40.01 15.36
CA ILE A 226 67.34 41.26 14.80
C ILE A 226 68.25 42.14 13.92
N ASP A 227 67.94 42.61 12.70
CA ASP A 227 66.75 42.75 11.84
C ASP A 227 67.26 43.07 10.42
N LYS A 228 66.50 42.73 9.38
CA LYS A 228 66.17 43.60 8.22
C LYS A 228 65.47 42.80 7.10
N LYS A 229 64.20 43.17 6.88
CA LYS A 229 63.46 43.31 5.61
C LYS A 229 63.97 42.54 4.38
N HIS A 230 63.09 41.74 3.76
CA HIS A 230 62.72 41.89 2.33
C HIS A 230 61.52 41.00 1.97
N THR A 231 60.59 41.59 1.21
CA THR A 231 59.40 41.02 0.55
C THR A 231 59.71 40.10 -0.63
N CYS A 232 58.91 39.04 -0.81
CA CYS A 232 58.55 38.37 -2.08
C CYS A 232 57.43 37.36 -1.72
N GLY A 233 56.27 37.22 -2.36
CA GLY A 233 55.89 37.33 -3.77
C GLY A 233 55.13 36.03 -4.12
N GLU A 234 53.97 36.15 -4.76
CA GLU A 234 53.04 35.08 -5.17
C GLU A 234 53.68 33.97 -6.03
N LEU A 235 52.97 32.82 -6.17
CA LEU A 235 52.71 32.05 -7.40
C LEU A 235 51.97 30.72 -7.04
N SER A 236 50.71 30.54 -7.44
CA SER A 236 50.22 29.88 -8.69
C SER A 236 49.91 28.40 -8.42
N GLN A 237 48.66 27.96 -8.27
CA GLN A 237 47.70 27.59 -9.33
C GLN A 237 48.35 27.08 -10.62
N ASN A 238 48.24 25.76 -10.82
CA ASN A 238 47.87 25.09 -12.08
C ASN A 238 47.25 23.73 -11.73
#